data_AF-A0A6L6QLQ3-F1
#
_entry.id   AF-A0A6L6QLQ3-F1
#
_cell.length_a   1.000
_cell.length_b   1.000
_cell.length_c   1.000
_cell.angle_alpha   90.00
_cell.angle_beta   90.00
_cell.angle_gamma   90.00
#
_symmetry.space_group_name_H-M   'P 1'
#
loop_
_entity.id
_entity.type
_entity.pdbx_description
1 polymer ?
#
loop_
_entity_poly.entity_id
_entity_poly.type
_entity_poly.pdbx_seq_one_letter_code
_entity_poly.pdbx_strand_id
1 'polypeptide(L)'
;MAFGVLLTDEGVAELGATLKDYLSDGPAGKFLPCKEASPDRSFFHLVSEARNADGAMVEVELYIPNRYIKLVMSGLERKHIGFL
;
A
#
# COMPACT_ATOMS: atom_id res chain seq x y z
N MET A 1 7.92 -8.49 -9.65
CA MET A 1 7.98 -8.56 -8.18
C MET A 1 6.79 -7.80 -7.65
N ALA A 2 6.12 -8.30 -6.63
CA ALA A 2 4.96 -7.67 -6.01
C ALA A 2 5.32 -7.24 -4.58
N PHE A 3 4.70 -6.17 -4.13
CA PHE A 3 4.85 -5.67 -2.77
C PHE A 3 3.48 -5.57 -2.11
N GLY A 4 3.46 -5.80 -0.80
CA GLY A 4 2.34 -5.52 0.07
C GLY A 4 2.84 -4.62 1.20
N VAL A 5 2.08 -3.59 1.51
CA VAL A 5 2.43 -2.61 2.53
C VAL A 5 1.28 -2.53 3.52
N LEU A 6 1.48 -3.15 4.68
CA LEU A 6 0.49 -3.19 5.74
C LEU A 6 0.57 -1.89 6.56
N LEU A 7 -0.58 -1.25 6.78
CA LEU A 7 -0.65 -0.04 7.58
C LEU A 7 -0.79 -0.36 9.08
N THR A 8 -0.31 0.55 9.93
CA THR A 8 -0.63 0.54 11.36
C THR A 8 -2.09 0.94 11.58
N ASP A 9 -2.66 0.61 12.74
CA ASP A 9 -4.04 0.99 13.07
C ASP A 9 -4.22 2.52 13.06
N GLU A 10 -3.20 3.26 13.52
CA GLU A 10 -3.12 4.72 13.44
C GLU A 10 -3.10 5.20 11.98
N GLY A 11 -2.31 4.57 11.12
CA GLY A 11 -2.26 4.88 9.69
C GLY A 11 -3.60 4.64 8.99
N VAL A 12 -4.30 3.57 9.35
CA VAL A 12 -5.66 3.30 8.85
C VAL A 12 -6.64 4.36 9.33
N ALA A 13 -6.59 4.74 10.61
CA ALA A 13 -7.48 5.74 11.18
C ALA A 13 -7.29 7.13 10.56
N GLU A 14 -6.04 7.55 10.33
CA GLU A 14 -5.73 8.88 9.81
C GLU A 14 -5.80 8.96 8.27
N LEU A 15 -5.35 7.93 7.55
CA LEU A 15 -5.20 7.96 6.08
C LEU A 15 -6.24 7.13 5.33
N GLY A 16 -7.01 6.28 6.01
CA GLY A 16 -7.87 5.28 5.37
C GLY A 16 -8.91 5.87 4.42
N ALA A 17 -9.48 7.03 4.75
CA ALA A 17 -10.44 7.71 3.87
C ALA A 17 -9.78 8.23 2.59
N THR A 18 -8.57 8.77 2.69
CA THR A 18 -7.79 9.30 1.55
C THR A 18 -7.26 8.18 0.67
N LEU A 19 -6.88 7.05 1.27
CA LEU A 19 -6.29 5.91 0.57
C LEU A 19 -7.34 4.84 0.17
N LYS A 20 -8.63 5.12 0.31
CA LYS A 20 -9.71 4.13 0.16
C LYS A 20 -9.68 3.37 -1.17
N ASP A 21 -9.26 4.03 -2.25
CA ASP A 21 -9.24 3.46 -3.60
C ASP A 21 -7.99 2.60 -3.87
N TYR A 22 -7.04 2.63 -2.94
CA TYR A 22 -5.77 1.88 -2.99
C TYR A 22 -5.70 0.79 -1.91
N LEU A 23 -6.49 0.93 -0.84
CA LEU A 23 -6.49 -0.03 0.27
C LEU A 23 -7.24 -1.30 -0.08
N SER A 24 -6.68 -2.41 0.38
CA SER A 24 -7.31 -3.72 0.37
C SER A 24 -7.38 -4.26 1.79
N ASP A 25 -8.39 -5.09 2.06
CA ASP A 25 -8.57 -5.77 3.34
C ASP A 25 -7.88 -7.13 3.32
N GLY A 26 -7.14 -7.43 4.38
CA GLY A 26 -6.47 -8.73 4.58
C GLY A 26 -6.57 -9.19 6.03
N PRO A 27 -6.20 -10.46 6.32
CA PRO A 27 -6.32 -11.04 7.66
C PRO A 27 -5.47 -10.32 8.73
N ALA A 28 -4.43 -9.58 8.32
CA ALA A 28 -3.56 -8.82 9.21
C ALA A 28 -3.93 -7.33 9.35
N GLY A 29 -4.97 -6.86 8.63
CA GLY A 29 -5.39 -5.46 8.56
C GLY A 29 -5.44 -4.92 7.13
N LYS A 30 -5.58 -3.59 7.00
CA LYS A 30 -5.60 -2.93 5.69
C LYS A 30 -4.20 -2.75 5.14
N PHE A 31 -4.03 -3.07 3.87
CA PHE A 31 -2.74 -2.99 3.18
C PHE A 31 -2.88 -2.34 1.80
N LEU A 32 -1.75 -1.90 1.24
CA LEU A 32 -1.63 -1.41 -0.13
C LEU A 32 -0.90 -2.47 -0.97
N PRO A 33 -1.51 -3.00 -2.04
CA PRO A 33 -0.80 -3.79 -3.03
C PRO A 33 -0.02 -2.85 -3.96
N CYS A 34 1.29 -3.01 -4.04
CA CYS A 34 2.16 -2.10 -4.77
C CYS A 34 3.01 -2.83 -5.82
N LYS A 35 3.37 -2.09 -6.88
CA LYS A 35 4.36 -2.50 -7.88
C LYS A 35 5.78 -2.24 -7.39
N GLU A 36 5.97 -1.15 -6.64
CA GLU A 36 7.23 -0.76 -6.03
C GLU A 36 6.98 -0.27 -4.61
N ALA A 37 7.94 -0.54 -3.71
CA ALA A 37 7.89 -0.07 -2.34
C ALA A 37 9.33 0.08 -1.81
N SER A 38 9.74 1.30 -1.49
CA SER A 38 11.07 1.60 -0.95
C SER A 38 11.05 2.68 0.14
N PRO A 39 11.93 2.59 1.15
CA PRO A 39 12.12 3.67 2.11
C PRO A 39 12.67 4.94 1.43
N ASP A 40 12.14 6.11 1.78
CA ASP A 40 12.66 7.42 1.39
C ASP A 40 12.63 8.41 2.57
N ARG A 41 13.76 8.49 3.29
CA ARG A 41 13.95 9.37 4.45
C ARG A 41 12.84 9.19 5.49
N SER A 42 11.97 10.19 5.67
CA SER A 42 10.86 10.18 6.64
C SER A 42 9.59 9.51 6.09
N PHE A 43 9.59 9.16 4.81
CA PHE A 43 8.47 8.57 4.09
C PHE A 43 8.87 7.21 3.53
N PHE A 44 7.85 6.48 3.10
CA PHE A 44 7.97 5.29 2.29
C PHE A 44 7.35 5.61 0.94
N HIS A 45 8.16 5.48 -0.11
CA HIS A 45 7.73 5.70 -1.48
C HIS A 45 7.10 4.41 -2.02
N LEU A 46 5.88 4.52 -2.54
CA LEU A 46 5.09 3.41 -3.08
C LEU A 46 4.59 3.77 -4.47
N VAL A 47 4.60 2.79 -5.37
CA VAL A 47 3.90 2.88 -6.66
C VAL A 47 2.73 1.90 -6.62
N SER A 48 1.51 2.44 -6.63
CA SER A 48 0.26 1.66 -6.62
C SER A 48 -0.53 1.91 -7.90
N GLU A 49 -1.38 0.96 -8.26
CA GLU A 49 -2.36 1.15 -9.32
C GLU A 49 -3.74 1.39 -8.72
N ALA A 50 -4.50 2.32 -9.29
CA ALA A 50 -5.93 2.46 -9.01
C ALA A 50 -6.71 2.77 -10.28
N ARG A 51 -8.02 2.59 -10.22
CA ARG A 51 -8.91 3.09 -11.27
C ARG A 51 -9.18 4.55 -11.03
N ASN A 52 -8.95 5.37 -12.05
CA ASN A 52 -9.39 6.77 -12.04
C ASN A 52 -10.91 6.86 -12.29
N ALA A 53 -11.46 8.08 -12.29
CA ALA A 53 -12.88 8.34 -12.49
C ALA A 53 -13.42 7.83 -13.84
N ASP A 54 -12.56 7.68 -14.84
CA ASP A 54 -12.91 7.18 -16.18
C ASP A 54 -12.81 5.65 -16.28
N GLY A 55 -12.49 4.97 -15.17
CA GLY A 55 -12.31 3.52 -15.11
C GLY A 55 -10.98 3.02 -15.68
N ALA A 56 -10.09 3.92 -16.10
CA ALA A 56 -8.75 3.58 -16.56
C ALA A 56 -7.83 3.26 -15.38
N MET A 57 -6.96 2.26 -15.56
CA MET A 57 -5.92 1.95 -14.59
C MET A 57 -4.81 3.00 -14.72
N VAL A 58 -4.52 3.69 -13.62
CA VAL A 58 -3.45 4.67 -13.53
C VAL A 58 -2.50 4.30 -12.40
N GLU A 59 -1.21 4.55 -12.63
CA GLU A 59 -0.20 4.46 -11.58
C GLU A 59 -0.16 5.76 -10.78
N VAL A 60 0.00 5.63 -9.46
CA VAL A 60 0.19 6.75 -8.56
C VAL A 60 1.42 6.52 -7.69
N GLU A 61 2.19 7.58 -7.50
CA GLU A 61 3.24 7.64 -6.50
C GLU A 61 2.66 8.13 -5.17
N LEU A 62 2.91 7.37 -4.10
CA LEU A 62 2.48 7.70 -2.74
C LEU A 62 3.72 7.85 -1.86
N TYR A 63 3.72 8.88 -1.02
CA TYR A 63 4.72 9.09 0.02
C TYR A 63 4.01 9.00 1.38
N ILE A 64 4.11 7.84 2.03
CA ILE A 64 3.44 7.59 3.30
C ILE A 64 4.46 7.73 4.45
N PRO A 65 4.20 8.52 5.50
CA PRO A 65 5.10 8.62 6.64
C PRO A 65 5.44 7.24 7.22
N ASN A 66 6.72 7.00 7.51
CA ASN A 66 7.19 5.70 7.99
C ASN A 66 6.45 5.21 9.24
N ARG A 67 5.98 6.12 10.11
CA ARG A 67 5.21 5.80 11.32
C ARG A 67 3.91 5.01 11.06
N TYR A 68 3.36 5.13 9.85
CA TYR A 68 2.12 4.47 9.47
C TYR A 68 2.34 3.12 8.78
N ILE A 69 3.58 2.73 8.52
CA ILE A 69 3.93 1.48 7.88
C ILE A 69 4.21 0.43 8.96
N LYS A 70 3.34 -0.57 9.05
CA LYS A 70 3.48 -1.69 10.01
C LYS A 70 4.43 -2.75 9.51
N LEU A 71 4.36 -3.06 8.21
CA LEU A 71 5.17 -4.09 7.57
C LEU A 71 5.19 -3.88 6.04
N VAL A 72 6.34 -4.10 5.43
CA VAL A 72 6.48 -4.23 3.96
C VAL A 72 6.96 -5.63 3.65
N MET A 73 6.26 -6.33 2.77
CA MET A 73 6.64 -7.66 2.27
C MET A 73 6.70 -7.63 0.75
N SER A 74 7.67 -8.34 0.18
CA SER A 74 7.78 -8.54 -1.26
C SER A 74 7.87 -10.01 -1.62
N GLY A 75 7.42 -10.33 -2.82
CA GLY A 75 7.48 -11.68 -3.36
C GLY A 75 7.56 -11.65 -4.88
N LEU A 76 8.01 -12.76 -5.49
CA LEU A 76 7.98 -12.89 -6.95
C LEU A 76 6.55 -12.80 -7.49
N GLU A 77 5.58 -13.31 -6.72
CA GLU A 77 4.14 -13.28 -7.01
C GLU A 77 3.35 -12.82 -5.78
N ARG A 78 2.19 -12.20 -5.99
CA ARG A 78 1.30 -11.70 -4.90
C ARG A 78 0.92 -12.79 -3.90
N LYS A 79 0.69 -14.04 -4.35
CA LYS A 79 0.28 -15.18 -3.51
C LYS A 79 1.27 -15.53 -2.38
N HIS A 80 2.51 -15.03 -2.45
CA HIS A 80 3.53 -15.27 -1.43
C HIS A 80 3.54 -14.21 -0.32
N ILE A 81 2.68 -13.20 -0.40
CA ILE A 81 2.59 -12.14 0.61
C ILE A 81 1.44 -12.51 1.56
N GLY A 82 1.78 -12.96 2.77
CA GLY A 82 0.87 -13.67 3.67
C GLY A 82 -0.29 -12.86 4.27
N PHE A 83 -0.43 -11.58 3.91
CA PHE A 83 -1.56 -10.74 4.29
C PHE A 83 -2.37 -10.21 3.09
N LEU A 84 -1.99 -10.56 1.86
CA LEU A 84 -2.78 -10.30 0.65
C LEU A 84 -3.91 -11.33 0.49
#